data_AF-A0A2E6NM80-F1
#
_entry.id   AF-A0A2E6NM80-F1
#
_cell.length_a   1.000
_cell.length_b   1.000
_cell.length_c   1.000
_cell.angle_alpha   90.00
_cell.angle_beta   90.00
_cell.angle_gamma   90.00
#
_symmetry.space_group_name_H-M   'P 1'
#
loop_
_entity.id
_entity.type
_entity.pdbx_description
1 polymer ?
#
loop_
_entity_poly.entity_id
_entity_poly.type
_entity_poly.pdbx_seq_one_letter_code
_entity_poly.pdbx_strand_id
1 'polypeptide(L)'
;MKHNPFKPDPKVPWCRKCRAHTPTNEWGEVYFAGRPVKAHNSIRCKQCNSYMFSYTVMRKNNVLWTLVAVVTLGLGGLLFFLADSRGGGDEAAKDVGAYIGLLGGLPSAGLVAWHTYVLTRQNRWMKRQERKSEKQIEELGKIYWRSVSPYDGDKPDAL
;
A
#
# COMPACT_ATOMS: atom_id res chain seq x y z
N MET A 1 26.05 -7.68 8.97
CA MET A 1 24.79 -6.93 9.19
C MET A 1 23.67 -7.63 8.41
N LYS A 2 22.72 -8.27 9.08
CA LYS A 2 21.60 -8.98 8.42
C LYS A 2 20.60 -7.93 7.89
N HIS A 3 20.73 -7.59 6.60
CA HIS A 3 19.88 -6.70 5.80
C HIS A 3 19.90 -5.20 6.17
N ASN A 4 20.29 -4.35 5.20
CA ASN A 4 20.25 -2.91 5.36
C ASN A 4 18.84 -2.37 5.01
N PRO A 5 18.13 -1.69 5.93
CA PRO A 5 16.75 -1.27 5.73
C PRO A 5 16.59 -0.19 4.63
N PHE A 6 17.68 0.45 4.18
CA PHE A 6 17.64 1.41 3.08
C PHE A 6 18.03 0.80 1.73
N LYS A 7 18.48 -0.45 1.69
CA LYS A 7 18.71 -1.15 0.43
C LYS A 7 17.36 -1.56 -0.16
N PRO A 8 16.98 -1.08 -1.36
CA PRO A 8 15.69 -1.42 -1.95
C PRO A 8 15.53 -2.92 -2.17
N ASP A 9 14.42 -3.50 -1.69
CA ASP A 9 14.02 -4.86 -2.00
C ASP A 9 12.50 -4.91 -2.25
N PRO A 10 12.03 -5.22 -3.47
CA PRO A 10 10.61 -5.34 -3.80
C PRO A 10 9.87 -6.43 -3.02
N LYS A 11 10.59 -7.42 -2.48
CA LYS A 11 10.02 -8.55 -1.73
C LYS A 11 9.80 -8.22 -0.26
N VAL A 12 10.48 -7.20 0.26
CA VAL A 12 10.42 -6.83 1.68
C VAL A 12 9.41 -5.70 1.88
N PRO A 13 8.53 -5.78 2.90
CA PRO A 13 7.61 -4.69 3.23
C PRO A 13 8.35 -3.37 3.44
N TRP A 14 7.76 -2.28 2.93
CA TRP A 14 8.30 -0.94 3.01
C TRP A 14 7.39 -0.04 3.85
N CYS A 15 7.99 0.69 4.80
CA CYS A 15 7.28 1.65 5.62
C CYS A 15 7.31 3.04 4.95
N ARG A 16 6.13 3.61 4.65
CA ARG A 16 6.05 4.94 4.03
C ARG A 16 6.56 6.07 4.92
N LYS A 17 6.34 5.98 6.23
CA LYS A 17 6.74 7.01 7.21
C LYS A 17 8.25 6.97 7.45
N CYS A 18 8.80 5.80 7.75
CA CYS A 18 10.25 5.60 7.94
C CYS A 18 11.05 5.64 6.63
N ARG A 19 10.39 5.46 5.48
CA ARG A 19 11.05 5.34 4.16
C ARG A 19 12.17 4.30 4.17
N ALA A 20 11.86 3.12 4.71
CA ALA A 20 12.80 2.04 4.90
C ALA A 20 12.08 0.69 4.98
N HIS A 21 12.82 -0.39 4.72
CA HIS A 21 12.43 -1.77 4.98
C HIS A 21 12.71 -2.09 6.45
N THR A 22 11.72 -1.84 7.31
CA THR A 22 11.85 -2.00 8.75
C THR A 22 11.29 -3.35 9.21
N PRO A 23 11.72 -3.89 10.35
CA PRO A 23 11.06 -5.04 10.97
C PRO A 23 9.56 -4.80 11.15
N THR A 24 8.79 -5.87 10.97
CA THR A 24 7.34 -5.88 11.10
C THR A 24 6.95 -6.37 12.49
N ASN A 25 5.92 -5.80 13.11
CA ASN A 25 5.28 -6.47 14.23
C ASN A 25 4.47 -7.64 13.65
N GLU A 26 4.88 -8.88 13.92
CA GLU A 26 4.17 -10.08 13.43
C GLU A 26 2.75 -10.19 14.00
N TRP A 27 2.50 -9.53 15.15
CA TRP A 27 1.19 -9.47 15.79
C TRP A 27 1.01 -8.09 16.41
N GLY A 28 0.36 -7.18 15.69
CA GLY A 28 0.01 -5.88 16.23
C GLY A 28 -1.24 -5.99 17.09
N GLU A 29 -1.10 -6.21 18.40
CA GLU A 29 -2.14 -5.75 19.31
C GLU A 29 -2.23 -4.23 19.16
N VAL A 30 -3.34 -3.77 18.57
CA VAL A 30 -3.66 -2.35 18.48
C VAL A 30 -4.55 -2.00 19.65
N TYR A 31 -4.12 -1.04 20.46
CA TYR A 31 -4.93 -0.54 21.55
C TYR A 31 -6.00 0.42 21.01
N PHE A 32 -7.26 0.04 21.15
CA PHE A 32 -8.42 0.90 20.88
C PHE A 32 -9.24 1.02 22.16
N ALA A 33 -9.49 2.25 22.61
CA ALA A 33 -10.18 2.53 23.88
C ALA A 33 -9.59 1.77 25.09
N GLY A 34 -8.25 1.69 25.17
CA GLY A 34 -7.55 1.02 26.28
C GLY A 34 -7.58 -0.51 26.24
N ARG A 35 -8.11 -1.14 25.18
CA ARG A 35 -8.14 -2.60 25.03
C ARG A 35 -7.26 -3.07 23.87
N PRO A 36 -6.45 -4.12 24.05
CA PRO A 36 -5.68 -4.72 22.96
C PRO A 36 -6.63 -5.43 21.99
N VAL A 37 -6.67 -4.97 20.75
CA VAL A 37 -7.39 -5.59 19.64
C VAL A 37 -6.36 -6.29 18.77
N LYS A 38 -6.51 -7.60 18.53
CA LYS A 38 -5.67 -8.32 17.57
C LYS A 38 -5.96 -7.79 16.17
N ALA A 39 -5.05 -7.00 15.59
CA ALA A 39 -5.15 -6.66 14.18
C ALA A 39 -4.77 -7.89 13.36
N HIS A 40 -5.79 -8.63 12.89
CA HIS A 40 -5.56 -9.65 11.87
C HIS A 40 -4.91 -8.98 10.64
N ASN A 41 -3.74 -9.49 10.25
CA ASN A 41 -3.09 -9.26 8.95
C ASN A 41 -2.59 -7.83 8.64
N SER A 42 -2.56 -6.89 9.59
CA SER A 42 -1.95 -5.58 9.32
C SER A 42 -0.45 -5.61 9.66
N ILE A 43 0.39 -5.73 8.63
CA ILE A 43 1.84 -5.58 8.78
C ILE A 43 2.14 -4.12 9.14
N ARG A 44 2.46 -3.87 10.42
CA ARG A 44 2.82 -2.54 10.92
C ARG A 44 4.32 -2.42 11.16
N CYS A 45 4.83 -1.22 10.93
CA CYS A 45 6.22 -0.88 11.18
C CYS A 45 6.48 -0.90 12.69
N LYS A 46 7.44 -1.73 13.15
CA LYS A 46 7.83 -1.81 14.56
C LYS A 46 8.23 -0.45 15.16
N GLN A 47 8.85 0.41 14.35
CA GLN A 47 9.38 1.69 14.82
C GLN A 47 8.33 2.81 14.97
N CYS A 48 7.41 2.92 14.03
CA CYS A 48 6.49 4.07 13.98
C CYS A 48 5.01 3.69 13.95
N ASN A 49 4.72 2.39 14.08
CA ASN A 49 3.38 1.80 14.07
C ASN A 49 2.54 2.15 12.83
N SER A 50 3.16 2.67 11.75
CA SER A 50 2.46 2.95 10.51
C SER A 50 2.31 1.70 9.65
N TYR A 51 1.29 1.66 8.80
CA TYR A 51 1.10 0.59 7.83
C TYR A 51 2.32 0.42 6.91
N MET A 52 2.68 -0.85 6.70
CA MET A 52 3.70 -1.24 5.74
C MET A 52 3.05 -1.75 4.47
N PHE A 53 3.77 -1.61 3.37
CA PHE A 53 3.29 -1.96 2.05
C PHE A 53 4.28 -2.91 1.39
N SER A 54 3.78 -4.04 0.90
CA SER A 54 4.55 -4.90 -0.01
C SER A 54 4.36 -4.40 -1.44
N TYR A 55 5.46 -4.09 -2.13
CA TYR A 55 5.41 -3.60 -3.51
C TYR A 55 4.74 -4.62 -4.43
N THR A 56 5.13 -5.89 -4.31
CA THR A 56 4.58 -6.98 -5.14
C THR A 56 3.09 -7.18 -4.92
N VAL A 57 2.62 -7.20 -3.66
CA VAL A 57 1.20 -7.34 -3.35
C VAL A 57 0.43 -6.13 -3.84
N MET A 58 0.94 -4.92 -3.59
CA MET A 58 0.32 -3.68 -4.04
C MET A 58 0.19 -3.61 -5.56
N ARG A 59 1.22 -4.03 -6.31
CA ARG A 59 1.18 -4.08 -7.78
C ARG A 59 0.15 -5.07 -8.29
N LYS A 60 0.06 -6.26 -7.70
CA LYS A 60 -0.98 -7.26 -8.06
C LYS A 60 -2.38 -6.73 -7.78
N ASN A 61 -2.58 -6.15 -6.60
CA ASN A 61 -3.86 -5.55 -6.23
C ASN A 61 -4.22 -4.38 -7.15
N ASN A 62 -3.25 -3.55 -7.55
CA ASN A 62 -3.49 -2.47 -8.49
C ASN A 62 -4.01 -2.99 -9.84
N VAL A 63 -3.40 -4.06 -10.38
CA VAL A 63 -3.89 -4.68 -11.63
C VAL A 63 -5.32 -5.20 -11.47
N LEU A 64 -5.59 -5.92 -10.37
CA LEU A 64 -6.93 -6.44 -10.09
C LEU A 64 -7.98 -5.32 -10.00
N TRP A 65 -7.72 -4.29 -9.19
CA TRP A 65 -8.65 -3.18 -9.03
C TRP A 65 -8.80 -2.34 -10.29
N THR A 66 -7.77 -2.24 -11.14
CA THR A 66 -7.90 -1.62 -12.46
C THR A 66 -8.87 -2.40 -13.34
N LEU A 67 -8.79 -3.74 -13.36
CA LEU A 67 -9.74 -4.56 -14.10
C LEU A 67 -11.16 -4.37 -13.57
N VAL A 68 -11.36 -4.40 -12.26
CA VAL A 68 -12.67 -4.16 -11.64
C VAL A 68 -13.20 -2.77 -11.99
N ALA A 69 -12.38 -1.73 -11.92
CA ALA A 69 -12.77 -0.36 -12.26
C ALA A 69 -13.16 -0.24 -13.74
N VAL A 70 -12.39 -0.82 -14.66
CA VAL A 70 -12.68 -0.81 -16.10
C VAL A 70 -13.99 -1.55 -16.39
N VAL A 71 -14.20 -2.73 -15.80
CA VAL A 71 -15.41 -3.53 -16.02
C VAL A 71 -16.63 -2.80 -15.48
N THR A 72 -16.59 -2.29 -14.25
CA THR A 72 -17.74 -1.63 -13.62
C THR A 72 -18.07 -0.28 -14.24
N LEU A 73 -17.07 0.57 -14.52
CA LEU A 73 -17.29 1.84 -15.24
C LEU A 73 -17.73 1.60 -16.68
N GLY A 74 -17.13 0.60 -17.36
CA GLY A 74 -17.48 0.24 -18.72
C GLY A 74 -18.92 -0.28 -18.85
N LEU A 75 -19.31 -1.24 -18.01
CA LEU A 75 -20.67 -1.78 -17.98
C LEU A 75 -21.68 -0.73 -17.53
N GLY A 76 -21.38 0.02 -16.47
CA GLY A 76 -22.25 1.08 -15.96
C GLY A 76 -22.49 2.17 -17.01
N GLY A 77 -21.42 2.63 -17.66
CA GLY A 77 -21.49 3.60 -18.75
C GLY A 77 -22.26 3.05 -19.97
N LEU A 78 -21.96 1.82 -20.39
CA LEU A 78 -22.64 1.19 -21.52
C LEU A 78 -24.15 1.08 -21.28
N LEU A 79 -24.58 0.60 -20.12
CA LEU A 79 -26.00 0.51 -19.77
C LEU A 79 -26.67 1.88 -19.73
N PHE A 80 -25.99 2.87 -19.14
CA PHE A 80 -26.48 4.24 -19.07
C PHE A 80 -26.70 4.85 -20.46
N PHE A 81 -25.72 4.75 -21.36
CA PHE A 81 -25.80 5.31 -22.72
C PHE A 81 -26.72 4.53 -23.66
N LEU A 82 -26.80 3.19 -23.53
CA LEU A 82 -27.73 2.38 -24.33
C LEU A 82 -29.19 2.65 -23.98
N ALA A 83 -29.48 2.86 -22.69
CA ALA A 83 -30.83 3.20 -22.24
C ALA A 83 -31.23 4.63 -22.63
N ASP A 84 -30.25 5.53 -22.83
CA ASP A 84 -30.50 6.89 -23.33
C ASP A 84 -30.74 6.93 -24.85
N SER A 85 -29.99 6.13 -25.62
CA SER A 85 -30.03 6.15 -27.09
C SER A 85 -31.23 5.44 -27.72
N ARG A 86 -31.92 4.55 -27.00
CA ARG A 86 -33.05 3.77 -27.53
C ARG A 86 -34.39 4.51 -27.55
N GLY A 87 -34.46 5.77 -27.11
CA GLY A 87 -35.64 6.63 -27.24
C GLY A 87 -36.89 6.21 -26.44
N GLY A 88 -36.93 4.99 -25.88
CA GLY A 88 -37.85 4.58 -24.84
C GLY A 88 -37.11 4.56 -23.51
N GLY A 89 -37.46 5.48 -22.61
CA GLY A 89 -36.83 5.65 -21.30
C GLY A 89 -37.00 4.41 -20.42
N ASP A 90 -36.15 3.40 -20.62
CA ASP A 90 -35.95 2.34 -19.65
C ASP A 90 -35.13 2.92 -18.49
N GLU A 91 -35.80 3.74 -17.67
CA GLU A 91 -35.22 4.41 -16.51
C GLU A 91 -34.57 3.40 -15.56
N ALA A 92 -35.11 2.18 -15.48
CA ALA A 92 -34.51 1.10 -14.71
C ALA A 92 -33.12 0.72 -15.23
N ALA A 93 -32.92 0.63 -16.55
CA ALA A 93 -31.60 0.34 -17.12
C ALA A 93 -30.61 1.50 -16.94
N LYS A 94 -31.07 2.75 -17.00
CA LYS A 94 -30.25 3.94 -16.68
C LYS A 94 -29.81 3.94 -15.22
N ASP A 95 -30.75 3.70 -14.32
CA ASP A 95 -30.49 3.67 -12.88
C ASP A 95 -29.53 2.54 -12.52
N VAL A 96 -29.74 1.34 -13.05
CA VAL A 96 -28.82 0.20 -12.85
C VAL A 96 -27.42 0.54 -13.37
N GLY A 97 -27.31 1.14 -14.56
CA GLY A 97 -26.02 1.60 -15.10
C GLY A 97 -25.33 2.63 -14.19
N ALA A 98 -26.09 3.61 -13.70
CA ALA A 98 -25.61 4.62 -12.77
C ALA A 98 -25.16 4.01 -11.44
N TYR A 99 -25.93 3.08 -10.85
CA TYR A 99 -25.56 2.40 -9.60
C TYR A 99 -24.29 1.57 -9.76
N ILE A 100 -24.14 0.82 -10.84
CA ILE A 100 -22.93 0.02 -11.12
C ILE A 100 -21.70 0.96 -11.21
N GLY A 101 -21.83 2.07 -11.93
CA GLY A 101 -20.76 3.07 -12.06
C GLY A 101 -20.42 3.77 -10.74
N LEU A 102 -21.42 4.21 -9.99
CA LEU A 102 -21.24 4.99 -8.76
C LEU A 102 -20.77 4.13 -7.58
N LEU A 103 -21.34 2.94 -7.39
CA LEU A 103 -21.05 2.08 -6.24
C LEU A 103 -19.90 1.11 -6.50
N GLY A 104 -19.75 0.63 -7.75
CA GLY A 104 -18.67 -0.28 -8.13
C GLY A 104 -17.48 0.48 -8.74
N GLY A 105 -17.76 1.30 -9.75
CA GLY A 105 -16.75 1.97 -10.57
C GLY A 105 -15.92 3.01 -9.83
N LEU A 106 -16.57 4.02 -9.24
CA LEU A 106 -15.87 5.12 -8.59
C LEU A 106 -15.00 4.68 -7.39
N PRO A 107 -15.47 3.83 -6.46
CA PRO A 107 -14.64 3.37 -5.36
C PRO A 107 -13.44 2.54 -5.86
N SER A 108 -13.65 1.68 -6.85
CA SER A 108 -12.58 0.89 -7.46
C SER A 108 -11.53 1.79 -8.12
N ALA A 109 -11.96 2.82 -8.86
CA ALA A 109 -11.06 3.81 -9.45
C ALA A 109 -10.28 4.60 -8.39
N GLY A 110 -10.94 4.96 -7.29
CA GLY A 110 -10.30 5.59 -6.13
C GLY A 110 -9.20 4.72 -5.50
N LEU A 111 -9.46 3.41 -5.35
CA LEU A 111 -8.48 2.44 -4.88
C LEU A 111 -7.28 2.31 -5.83
N VAL A 112 -7.52 2.27 -7.14
CA VAL A 112 -6.46 2.27 -8.16
C VAL A 112 -5.60 3.53 -8.06
N ALA A 113 -6.22 4.71 -7.92
CA ALA A 113 -5.49 5.97 -7.79
C ALA A 113 -4.62 5.98 -6.52
N TRP A 114 -5.16 5.50 -5.40
CA TRP A 114 -4.41 5.37 -4.14
C TRP A 114 -3.23 4.41 -4.25
N HIS A 115 -3.45 3.21 -4.79
CA HIS A 115 -2.39 2.21 -5.01
C HIS A 115 -1.29 2.77 -5.92
N THR A 116 -1.67 3.41 -7.03
CA THR A 116 -0.75 4.04 -7.97
C THR A 116 0.07 5.14 -7.29
N TYR A 117 -0.55 5.95 -6.43
CA TYR A 117 0.16 6.96 -5.64
C TYR A 117 1.21 6.33 -4.70
N VAL A 118 0.86 5.27 -3.98
CA VAL A 118 1.78 4.57 -3.06
C VAL A 118 2.94 3.94 -3.83
N LEU A 119 2.66 3.22 -4.92
CA LEU A 119 3.68 2.62 -5.80
C LEU A 119 4.63 3.69 -6.36
N THR A 120 4.11 4.84 -6.79
CA THR A 120 4.92 5.95 -7.29
C THR A 120 5.83 6.52 -6.21
N ARG A 121 5.34 6.67 -4.97
CA ARG A 121 6.15 7.12 -3.83
C ARG A 121 7.27 6.15 -3.52
N GLN A 122 7.00 4.85 -3.54
CA GLN A 122 8.02 3.83 -3.33
C GLN A 122 9.05 3.82 -4.46
N ASN A 123 8.63 3.88 -5.73
CA ASN A 123 9.55 3.97 -6.88
C ASN A 123 10.47 5.18 -6.81
N ARG A 124 9.94 6.36 -6.42
CA ARG A 124 10.76 7.56 -6.19
C ARG A 124 11.72 7.40 -5.03
N TRP A 125 11.39 6.59 -4.03
CA TRP A 125 12.31 6.26 -2.96
C TRP A 125 13.40 5.30 -3.44
N MET A 126 13.06 4.21 -4.14
CA MET A 126 14.03 3.25 -4.69
C MET A 126 15.05 3.95 -5.59
N LYS A 127 14.59 4.76 -6.55
CA LYS A 127 15.46 5.58 -7.43
C LYS A 127 16.40 6.51 -6.65
N ARG A 128 16.01 6.98 -5.46
CA ARG A 128 16.88 7.82 -4.62
C ARG A 128 17.92 7.00 -3.86
N GLN A 129 17.63 5.75 -3.52
CA GLN A 129 18.62 4.87 -2.90
C GLN A 129 19.60 4.32 -3.94
N GLU A 130 19.14 3.98 -5.14
CA GLU A 130 20.00 3.53 -6.25
C GLU A 130 21.05 4.57 -6.67
N ARG A 131 20.79 5.86 -6.44
CA ARG A 131 21.76 6.95 -6.70
C ARG A 131 22.83 7.10 -5.62
N LYS A 132 22.67 6.45 -4.46
CA LYS A 132 23.65 6.54 -3.37
C LYS A 132 24.73 5.49 -3.56
N SER A 133 25.94 5.81 -3.16
CA SER A 133 27.02 4.82 -3.11
C SER A 133 26.73 3.77 -2.03
N GLU A 134 27.33 2.58 -2.16
CA GLU A 134 27.18 1.53 -1.15
C GLU A 134 27.57 2.01 0.25
N LYS A 135 28.67 2.80 0.35
CA LYS A 135 29.11 3.41 1.61
C LYS A 135 28.05 4.30 2.25
N GLN A 136 27.39 5.16 1.45
CA GLN A 136 26.32 6.02 1.94
C GLN A 136 25.09 5.22 2.42
N ILE A 137 24.74 4.14 1.72
CA ILE A 137 23.63 3.27 2.12
C ILE A 137 23.98 2.54 3.42
N GLU A 138 25.20 2.02 3.55
CA GLU A 138 25.69 1.38 4.78
C GLU A 138 25.70 2.32 5.98
N GLU A 139 26.19 3.55 5.82
CA GLU A 139 26.16 4.57 6.87
C GLU A 139 24.74 4.86 7.35
N LEU A 140 23.79 5.02 6.43
CA LEU A 140 22.39 5.20 6.77
C LEU A 140 21.83 4.00 7.52
N GLY A 141 22.18 2.78 7.09
CA GLY A 141 21.81 1.55 7.80
C GLY A 141 22.36 1.53 9.22
N LYS A 142 23.64 1.87 9.41
CA LYS A 142 24.29 1.95 10.73
C LYS A 142 23.61 2.98 11.64
N ILE A 143 23.35 4.18 11.13
CA ILE A 143 22.65 5.25 11.87
C ILE A 143 21.26 4.77 12.30
N TYR A 144 20.53 4.14 11.37
CA TYR A 144 19.19 3.63 11.67
C TYR A 144 19.23 2.53 12.73
N TRP A 145 20.11 1.53 12.61
CA TRP A 145 20.21 0.47 13.61
C TRP A 145 20.60 1.01 14.99
N ARG A 146 21.48 2.01 15.06
CA ARG A 146 21.79 2.72 16.32
C ARG A 146 20.58 3.47 16.89
N SER A 147 19.69 3.99 16.05
CA SER A 147 18.45 4.65 16.49
C SER A 147 17.34 3.68 16.90
N VAL A 148 17.47 2.39 16.57
CA VAL A 148 16.41 1.37 16.71
C VAL A 148 16.76 0.30 17.75
N SER A 149 18.03 0.15 18.11
CA SER A 149 18.50 -0.74 19.19
C SER A 149 18.81 0.08 20.47
N PRO A 150 18.15 -0.13 21.63
CA PRO A 150 17.05 -1.04 21.96
C PRO A 150 15.79 -0.37 22.57
N TYR A 151 14.61 -0.68 22.00
CA TYR A 151 13.35 -0.75 22.76
C TYR A 151 12.97 -2.19 23.13
N ASP A 152 13.81 -3.18 22.80
CA ASP A 152 13.69 -4.56 23.27
C ASP A 152 15.05 -5.00 23.81
N GLY A 153 15.04 -5.70 24.95
CA GLY A 153 16.21 -6.23 25.65
C GLY A 153 17.07 -7.26 24.88
N ASP A 154 16.98 -7.28 23.55
CA ASP A 154 17.93 -7.96 22.69
C ASP A 154 19.18 -7.08 22.61
N LYS A 155 20.16 -7.43 23.44
CA LYS A 155 21.50 -6.86 23.37
C LYS A 155 22.00 -7.03 21.94
N PRO A 156 22.56 -5.98 21.31
CA PRO A 156 23.36 -6.19 20.12
C PRO A 156 24.53 -7.09 20.54
N ASP A 157 24.56 -8.32 20.05
CA ASP A 157 25.76 -9.14 20.14
C ASP A 157 26.91 -8.30 19.60
N ALA A 158 27.92 -8.16 20.46
CA ALA A 158 29.03 -7.24 20.31
C ALA A 158 29.66 -7.36 18.91
N LEU A 159 29.77 -6.21 18.24
CA LEU A 159 30.73 -6.01 17.16
C LEU A 159 32.14 -6.07 17.71
#